data_AF-A0AAW9J561-F1
#
_entry.id   AF-A0AAW9J561-F1
#
_cell.length_a   1.000
_cell.length_b   1.000
_cell.length_c   1.000
_cell.angle_alpha   90.00
_cell.angle_beta   90.00
_cell.angle_gamma   90.00
#
_symmetry.space_group_name_H-M   'P 1'
#
loop_
_entity.id
_entity.type
_entity.pdbx_description
1 polymer ?
#
loop_
_entity_poly.entity_id
_entity_poly.type
_entity_poly.pdbx_seq_one_letter_code
_entity_poly.pdbx_strand_id
1 'polypeptide(L)'
;VIVTGVAGAIDNKLSIGDTVISTETAYHDVDEGILTEYHPWMKSIYFQGDIKLLELCKEMVNNNMFTHNIFFGKIVTGEAFISSSGRSDIISKYNPLCVDMETASIAHVCYVNKIPFIAIRSITDTEKEYGIEAFENNCVTASNRSINV
;
A
#
# COMPACT_ATOMS: atom_id res chain seq x y z
N VAL A 1 -10.98 -7.23 -7.36
CA VAL A 1 -11.00 -6.81 -5.95
C VAL A 1 -10.35 -5.45 -5.87
N ILE A 2 -11.04 -4.49 -5.25
CA ILE A 2 -10.51 -3.17 -4.93
C ILE A 2 -10.46 -3.11 -3.40
N VAL A 3 -9.31 -2.79 -2.84
CA VAL A 3 -9.14 -2.64 -1.39
C VAL A 3 -8.91 -1.16 -1.10
N THR A 4 -9.78 -0.58 -0.30
CA THR A 4 -9.64 0.78 0.20
C THR A 4 -9.28 0.74 1.68
N GLY A 5 -8.46 1.68 2.13
CA GLY A 5 -8.17 1.79 3.55
C GLY A 5 -7.15 2.86 3.84
N VAL A 6 -6.42 2.65 4.92
CA VAL A 6 -5.37 3.56 5.40
C VAL A 6 -4.03 2.86 5.45
N ALA A 7 -2.96 3.64 5.50
CA ALA A 7 -1.57 3.17 5.59
C ALA A 7 -0.67 4.21 6.25
N GLY A 8 0.48 3.78 6.77
CA GLY A 8 1.55 4.65 7.24
C GLY A 8 2.51 5.00 6.11
N ALA A 9 2.89 6.27 5.97
CA ALA A 9 3.84 6.69 4.94
C ALA A 9 5.25 6.20 5.25
N ILE A 10 5.95 5.67 4.25
CA ILE A 10 7.38 5.31 4.29
C ILE A 10 8.22 6.35 3.53
N ASP A 11 7.79 6.74 2.33
CA ASP A 11 8.47 7.76 1.51
C ASP A 11 8.17 9.17 2.04
N ASN A 12 9.23 9.96 2.25
CA ASN A 12 9.16 11.30 2.84
C ASN A 12 8.47 12.36 1.96
N LYS A 13 8.14 12.03 0.71
CA LYS A 13 7.32 12.90 -0.13
C LYS A 13 5.83 12.85 0.22
N LEU A 14 5.38 11.80 0.93
CA LEU A 14 3.99 11.64 1.31
C LEU A 14 3.65 12.46 2.55
N SER A 15 2.47 13.06 2.53
CA SER A 15 1.88 13.77 3.66
C SER A 15 0.61 13.06 4.14
N ILE A 16 0.19 13.36 5.38
CA ILE A 16 -1.07 12.86 5.92
C ILE A 16 -2.23 13.24 4.99
N GLY A 17 -3.03 12.23 4.67
CA GLY A 17 -4.16 12.29 3.77
C GLY A 17 -3.82 12.28 2.27
N ASP A 18 -2.55 12.21 1.87
CA ASP A 18 -2.24 11.78 0.50
C ASP A 18 -2.72 10.33 0.29
N THR A 19 -2.96 9.95 -0.97
CA THR A 19 -3.42 8.60 -1.32
C THR A 19 -2.37 7.89 -2.17
N VAL A 20 -2.18 6.61 -1.91
CA VAL A 20 -1.31 5.72 -2.68
C VAL A 20 -2.15 4.63 -3.36
N ILE A 21 -2.01 4.52 -4.67
CA ILE A 21 -2.56 3.44 -5.50
C ILE A 21 -1.45 2.43 -5.79
N SER A 22 -1.69 1.17 -5.47
CA SER A 22 -0.67 0.12 -5.54
C SER A 22 -0.29 -0.22 -6.98
N THR A 23 0.97 0.01 -7.37
CA THR A 23 1.53 -0.56 -8.62
C THR A 23 1.99 -2.00 -8.41
N GLU A 24 2.53 -2.28 -7.24
CA GLU A 24 2.93 -3.60 -6.79
C GLU A 24 2.88 -3.66 -5.26
N THR A 25 2.74 -4.88 -4.72
CA THR A 25 2.67 -5.11 -3.29
C THR A 25 3.55 -6.28 -2.87
N ALA A 26 4.08 -6.25 -1.65
CA ALA A 26 4.89 -7.33 -1.10
C ALA A 26 4.76 -7.42 0.41
N TYR A 27 5.03 -8.60 0.97
CA TYR A 27 5.22 -8.75 2.41
C TYR A 27 6.62 -8.25 2.81
N HIS A 28 6.71 -7.48 3.89
CA HIS A 28 8.00 -7.04 4.42
C HIS A 28 8.55 -7.93 5.54
N ASP A 29 7.72 -8.80 6.11
CA ASP A 29 8.03 -9.66 7.26
C ASP A 29 7.94 -11.16 6.95
N VAL A 30 7.76 -11.52 5.67
CA VAL A 30 7.76 -12.90 5.18
C VAL A 30 9.06 -13.16 4.42
N ASP A 31 9.66 -14.33 4.67
CA ASP A 31 10.83 -14.79 3.93
C ASP A 31 10.53 -14.95 2.43
N GLU A 32 11.44 -14.50 1.57
CA GLU A 32 11.22 -14.48 0.12
C GLU A 32 11.06 -15.88 -0.49
N GLY A 33 11.71 -16.88 0.12
CA GLY A 33 11.64 -18.27 -0.28
C GLY A 33 10.22 -18.84 -0.16
N ILE A 34 9.42 -18.33 0.78
CA ILE A 34 8.06 -18.83 1.02
C ILE A 34 7.18 -18.69 -0.24
N LEU A 35 7.31 -17.59 -0.98
CA LEU A 35 6.50 -17.35 -2.18
C LEU A 35 7.15 -17.84 -3.46
N THR A 36 8.49 -18.00 -3.47
CA THR A 36 9.26 -18.30 -4.68
C THR A 36 9.65 -19.79 -4.79
N GLU A 37 10.00 -20.42 -3.67
CA GLU A 37 10.41 -21.83 -3.61
C GLU A 37 9.23 -22.79 -3.34
N TYR A 38 8.13 -22.28 -2.78
CA TYR A 38 6.91 -23.03 -2.49
C TYR A 38 5.71 -22.43 -3.23
N HIS A 39 4.58 -23.13 -3.22
CA HIS A 39 3.34 -22.62 -3.80
C HIS A 39 3.06 -21.18 -3.29
N PRO A 40 2.81 -20.21 -4.18
CA PRO A 40 2.41 -20.39 -5.57
C PRO A 40 3.55 -20.30 -6.62
N TRP A 41 4.80 -20.50 -6.21
CA TRP A 41 6.02 -20.51 -7.04
C TRP A 41 6.15 -19.25 -7.90
N MET A 42 6.02 -18.11 -7.24
CA MET A 42 6.12 -16.82 -7.90
C MET A 42 7.54 -16.59 -8.40
N LYS A 43 7.68 -15.90 -9.54
CA LYS A 43 8.99 -15.48 -10.07
C LYS A 43 9.64 -14.37 -9.25
N SER A 44 8.86 -13.74 -8.38
CA SER A 44 9.18 -12.53 -7.63
C SER A 44 8.27 -12.48 -6.40
N ILE A 45 8.71 -11.82 -5.33
CA ILE A 45 7.89 -11.59 -4.14
C ILE A 45 6.82 -10.50 -4.32
N TYR A 46 6.82 -9.82 -5.47
CA TYR A 46 5.93 -8.71 -5.75
C TYR A 46 4.66 -9.16 -6.49
N PHE A 47 3.51 -8.92 -5.87
CA PHE A 47 2.20 -9.01 -6.53
C PHE A 47 1.97 -7.74 -7.35
N GLN A 48 1.81 -7.87 -8.66
CA GLN A 48 1.59 -6.73 -9.54
C GLN A 48 0.13 -6.27 -9.47
N GLY A 49 -0.09 -4.95 -9.45
CA GLY A 49 -1.42 -4.38 -9.63
C GLY A 49 -1.97 -4.71 -11.02
N ASP A 50 -3.30 -4.88 -11.12
CA ASP A 50 -3.92 -5.15 -12.42
C ASP A 50 -3.74 -3.96 -13.37
N ILE A 51 -3.25 -4.24 -14.59
CA ILE A 51 -2.90 -3.21 -15.58
C ILE A 51 -4.13 -2.37 -15.96
N LYS A 52 -5.30 -3.00 -16.16
CA LYS A 52 -6.51 -2.28 -16.59
C LYS A 52 -7.04 -1.40 -15.47
N LEU A 53 -7.03 -1.89 -14.23
CA LEU A 53 -7.42 -1.09 -13.07
C LEU A 53 -6.47 0.10 -12.87
N LEU A 54 -5.16 -0.12 -13.04
CA LEU A 54 -4.17 0.96 -12.95
C LEU A 54 -4.36 2.03 -14.02
N GLU A 55 -4.67 1.65 -15.26
CA GLU A 55 -4.95 2.58 -16.34
C GLU A 55 -6.21 3.42 -16.05
N LEU A 56 -7.30 2.79 -15.60
CA LEU A 56 -8.52 3.49 -15.17
C LEU A 56 -8.24 4.48 -14.03
N CYS A 57 -7.48 4.08 -13.02
CA CYS A 57 -7.09 4.97 -11.94
C CYS A 57 -6.27 6.17 -12.44
N LYS A 58 -5.32 5.95 -13.36
CA LYS A 58 -4.52 7.03 -13.97
C LYS A 58 -5.40 8.02 -14.73
N GLU A 59 -6.36 7.52 -15.51
CA GLU A 59 -7.32 8.37 -16.23
C GLU A 59 -8.15 9.23 -15.27
N MET A 60 -8.67 8.63 -14.19
CA MET A 60 -9.44 9.36 -13.17
C MET A 60 -8.60 10.45 -12.48
N VAL A 61 -7.36 10.13 -12.11
CA VAL A 61 -6.45 11.11 -11.48
C VAL A 61 -6.12 12.25 -12.44
N ASN A 62 -5.89 11.96 -13.73
CA ASN A 62 -5.59 12.97 -14.75
C ASN A 62 -6.77 13.92 -15.02
N ASN A 63 -8.00 13.51 -14.73
CA ASN A 63 -9.18 14.36 -14.83
C ASN A 63 -9.30 15.39 -13.69
N ASN A 64 -8.30 15.48 -12.79
CA ASN A 64 -8.20 16.46 -11.70
C ASN A 64 -9.45 16.52 -10.80
N MET A 65 -10.07 15.36 -10.54
CA MET A 65 -11.28 15.25 -9.72
C MET A 65 -11.01 15.29 -8.20
N PHE A 66 -9.74 15.30 -7.79
CA PHE A 66 -9.33 15.13 -6.41
C PHE A 66 -8.61 16.36 -5.86
N THR A 67 -8.83 16.65 -4.59
CA THR A 67 -8.26 17.82 -3.89
C THR A 67 -6.95 17.52 -3.15
N HIS A 68 -6.53 16.25 -3.12
CA HIS A 68 -5.32 15.77 -2.46
C HIS A 68 -4.41 15.07 -3.47
N ASN A 69 -3.14 14.87 -3.11
CA ASN A 69 -2.21 14.20 -4.01
C ASN A 69 -2.49 12.69 -4.05
N ILE A 70 -2.40 12.13 -5.25
CA ILE A 70 -2.51 10.70 -5.47
C ILE A 70 -1.22 10.21 -6.12
N PHE A 71 -0.58 9.26 -5.48
CA PHE A 71 0.67 8.65 -5.90
C PHE A 71 0.44 7.22 -6.35
N PHE A 72 1.22 6.78 -7.32
CA PHE A 72 1.25 5.39 -7.76
C PHE A 72 2.57 4.79 -7.33
N GLY A 73 2.53 3.67 -6.60
CA GLY A 73 3.77 2.99 -6.22
C GLY A 73 3.60 1.76 -5.36
N LYS A 74 4.73 1.31 -4.82
CA LYS A 74 4.82 0.08 -4.03
C LYS A 74 4.21 0.27 -2.64
N ILE A 75 3.40 -0.70 -2.22
CA ILE A 75 2.89 -0.83 -0.85
C ILE A 75 3.48 -2.11 -0.25
N VAL A 76 4.02 -2.05 0.96
CA VAL A 76 4.43 -3.26 1.68
C VAL A 76 3.48 -3.57 2.84
N THR A 77 3.42 -4.83 3.22
CA THR A 77 2.51 -5.31 4.26
C THR A 77 3.23 -6.17 5.28
N GLY A 78 2.82 -6.08 6.55
CA GLY A 78 3.24 -6.99 7.60
C GLY A 78 2.38 -6.81 8.86
N GLU A 79 2.58 -7.66 9.85
CA GLU A 79 1.69 -7.75 11.03
C GLU A 79 1.97 -6.68 12.10
N ALA A 80 3.02 -5.88 11.93
CA ALA A 80 3.44 -4.87 12.91
C ALA A 80 3.03 -3.45 12.50
N PHE A 81 2.55 -2.67 13.47
CA PHE A 81 2.41 -1.23 13.30
C PHE A 81 3.80 -0.56 13.26
N ILE A 82 4.19 -0.01 12.11
CA ILE A 82 5.53 0.57 11.90
C ILE A 82 5.57 2.03 12.36
N SER A 83 6.13 2.28 13.55
CA SER A 83 6.39 3.62 14.07
C SER A 83 7.82 4.08 13.79
N SER A 84 8.82 3.40 14.35
CA SER A 84 10.25 3.70 14.17
C SER A 84 11.09 2.44 13.92
N SER A 85 10.86 1.39 14.71
CA SER A 85 11.52 0.09 14.54
C SER A 85 11.12 -0.55 13.21
N GLY A 86 12.09 -1.13 12.49
CA GLY A 86 11.89 -1.81 11.20
C GLY A 86 11.75 -0.88 9.99
N ARG A 87 11.53 0.43 10.19
CA ARG A 87 11.37 1.39 9.08
C ARG A 87 12.59 1.46 8.17
N SER A 88 13.80 1.52 8.74
CA SER A 88 15.06 1.55 7.96
C SER A 88 15.23 0.32 7.07
N ASP A 89 14.87 -0.85 7.59
CA ASP A 89 15.02 -2.12 6.90
C ASP A 89 14.01 -2.22 5.76
N ILE A 90 12.77 -1.77 6.01
CA ILE A 90 11.73 -1.64 4.99
C ILE A 90 12.19 -0.72 3.85
N ILE A 91 12.72 0.46 4.19
CA ILE A 91 13.22 1.43 3.19
C ILE A 91 14.36 0.81 2.38
N SER A 92 15.36 0.24 3.06
CA SER A 92 16.56 -0.33 2.43
C SER A 92 16.21 -1.48 1.48
N LYS A 93 15.32 -2.38 1.90
CA LYS A 93 15.00 -3.60 1.16
C LYS A 93 13.97 -3.38 0.05
N TYR A 94 12.93 -2.59 0.31
CA TYR A 94 11.77 -2.49 -0.58
C TYR A 94 11.62 -1.11 -1.21
N ASN A 95 12.13 -0.05 -0.58
CA ASN A 95 11.89 1.35 -0.95
C ASN A 95 10.41 1.62 -1.33
N PRO A 96 9.44 1.35 -0.44
CA PRO A 96 8.02 1.49 -0.72
C PRO A 96 7.52 2.92 -0.47
N LEU A 97 6.32 3.23 -0.98
CA LEU A 97 5.63 4.47 -0.65
C LEU A 97 5.03 4.42 0.74
N CYS A 98 4.33 3.35 1.07
CA CYS A 98 3.66 3.18 2.35
C CYS A 98 3.65 1.72 2.81
N VAL A 99 3.28 1.54 4.08
CA VAL A 99 3.13 0.24 4.74
C VAL A 99 1.74 0.09 5.35
N ASP A 100 1.16 -1.11 5.25
CA ASP A 100 -0.07 -1.49 5.94
C ASP A 100 -0.01 -2.93 6.48
N MET A 101 -1.15 -3.48 6.89
CA MET A 101 -1.22 -4.79 7.53
C MET A 101 -2.05 -5.83 6.76
N GLU A 102 -2.57 -5.52 5.56
CA GLU A 102 -3.42 -6.47 4.81
C GLU A 102 -3.19 -6.54 3.29
N THR A 103 -2.60 -5.51 2.67
CA THR A 103 -2.67 -5.37 1.21
C THR A 103 -1.99 -6.53 0.46
N ALA A 104 -0.80 -6.97 0.88
CA ALA A 104 -0.12 -8.10 0.25
C ALA A 104 -0.87 -9.42 0.47
N SER A 105 -1.57 -9.61 1.60
CA SER A 105 -2.33 -10.83 1.85
C SER A 105 -3.56 -10.95 0.98
N ILE A 106 -4.27 -9.85 0.76
CA ILE A 106 -5.38 -9.82 -0.18
C ILE A 106 -4.86 -9.99 -1.62
N ALA A 107 -3.75 -9.34 -1.97
CA ALA A 107 -3.11 -9.51 -3.28
C ALA A 107 -2.69 -10.96 -3.54
N HIS A 108 -2.15 -11.64 -2.54
CA HIS A 108 -1.77 -13.05 -2.61
C HIS A 108 -2.98 -13.95 -2.89
N VAL A 109 -4.07 -13.78 -2.15
CA VAL A 109 -5.31 -14.55 -2.40
C VAL A 109 -5.83 -14.27 -3.81
N CYS A 110 -5.82 -13.02 -4.26
CA CYS A 110 -6.23 -12.64 -5.62
C CYS A 110 -5.33 -13.29 -6.69
N TYR A 111 -4.01 -13.31 -6.48
CA TYR A 111 -3.04 -13.93 -7.39
C TYR A 111 -3.32 -15.41 -7.58
N VAL A 112 -3.48 -16.17 -6.48
CA VAL A 112 -3.76 -17.62 -6.53
C VAL A 112 -5.09 -17.91 -7.24
N ASN A 113 -6.09 -17.04 -7.07
CA ASN A 113 -7.41 -17.18 -7.67
C ASN A 113 -7.56 -16.51 -9.04
N LYS A 114 -6.51 -15.90 -9.59
CA LYS A 114 -6.52 -15.17 -10.87
C LYS A 114 -7.56 -14.05 -10.91
N ILE A 115 -7.75 -13.34 -9.80
CA ILE A 115 -8.68 -12.22 -9.69
C ILE A 115 -7.90 -10.90 -9.81
N PRO A 116 -8.33 -9.95 -10.67
CA PRO A 116 -7.74 -8.61 -10.74
C PRO A 116 -7.74 -7.91 -9.37
N PHE A 117 -6.65 -7.23 -9.04
CA PHE A 117 -6.45 -6.60 -7.73
C PHE A 117 -5.86 -5.20 -7.84
N ILE A 118 -6.32 -4.29 -7.00
CA ILE A 118 -5.70 -2.98 -6.75
C ILE A 118 -6.00 -2.54 -5.31
N ALA A 119 -5.03 -1.87 -4.68
CA ALA A 119 -5.19 -1.25 -3.37
C ALA A 119 -5.08 0.27 -3.47
N ILE A 120 -5.91 0.97 -2.70
CA ILE A 120 -6.01 2.42 -2.59
C ILE A 120 -5.93 2.75 -1.09
N ARG A 121 -4.81 3.33 -0.66
CA ARG A 121 -4.51 3.57 0.76
C ARG A 121 -4.22 5.03 1.01
N SER A 122 -4.95 5.64 1.94
CA SER A 122 -4.70 7.03 2.35
C SER A 122 -3.82 7.09 3.58
N ILE A 123 -2.94 8.07 3.65
CA ILE A 123 -1.93 8.18 4.70
C ILE A 123 -2.53 8.71 6.00
N THR A 124 -2.32 7.98 7.10
CA THR A 124 -2.73 8.39 8.46
C THR A 124 -1.59 8.96 9.29
N ASP A 125 -0.37 8.53 9.01
CA ASP A 125 0.82 8.82 9.80
C ASP A 125 2.08 8.83 8.93
N THR A 126 3.12 9.51 9.41
CA THR A 126 4.40 9.73 8.71
C THR A 126 5.57 9.58 9.68
N GLU A 127 6.82 9.61 9.20
CA GLU A 127 8.01 9.61 10.08
C GLU A 127 8.01 10.75 11.12
N LYS A 128 7.35 11.88 10.83
CA LYS A 128 7.31 13.05 11.71
C LYS A 128 6.12 13.06 12.65
N GLU A 129 5.03 12.42 12.25
CA GLU A 129 3.76 12.37 12.98
C GLU A 129 3.27 10.91 12.93
N TYR A 130 3.70 10.12 13.92
CA TYR A 130 3.50 8.67 13.97
C TYR A 130 2.90 8.20 15.31
N GLY A 131 2.54 6.93 15.34
CA GLY A 131 1.98 6.27 16.51
C GLY A 131 0.45 6.20 16.47
N ILE A 132 -0.10 5.57 17.51
CA ILE A 132 -1.54 5.29 17.60
C ILE A 132 -2.35 6.59 17.58
N GLU A 133 -1.89 7.65 18.26
CA GLU A 133 -2.59 8.93 18.30
C GLU A 133 -2.67 9.60 16.91
N ALA A 134 -1.57 9.63 16.17
CA ALA A 134 -1.55 10.15 14.80
C ALA A 134 -2.50 9.34 13.90
N PHE A 135 -2.48 8.01 14.03
CA PHE A 135 -3.39 7.14 13.32
C PHE A 135 -4.86 7.47 13.66
N GLU A 136 -5.23 7.48 14.94
CA GLU A 136 -6.61 7.69 15.41
C GLU A 136 -7.15 9.06 14.98
N ASN A 137 -6.34 10.11 15.12
CA ASN A 137 -6.74 11.49 14.76
C ASN A 137 -7.03 11.63 13.26
N ASN A 138 -6.36 10.86 12.42
CA ASN A 138 -6.43 10.99 10.97
C ASN A 138 -7.25 9.89 10.28
N CYS A 139 -7.57 8.79 10.97
CA CYS A 139 -8.17 7.58 10.40
C CYS A 139 -9.49 7.87 9.67
N VAL A 140 -10.40 8.64 10.25
CA VAL A 140 -11.70 8.96 9.63
C VAL A 140 -11.50 9.75 8.33
N THR A 141 -10.65 10.78 8.35
CA THR A 141 -10.39 11.62 7.18
C THR A 141 -9.70 10.82 6.07
N ALA A 142 -8.67 10.03 6.42
CA ALA A 142 -7.93 9.21 5.47
C ALA A 142 -8.81 8.11 4.85
N SER A 143 -9.63 7.43 5.66
CA SER A 143 -10.58 6.41 5.18
C SER A 143 -11.60 7.01 4.21
N ASN A 144 -12.13 8.20 4.50
CA ASN A 144 -13.01 8.88 3.56
C ASN A 144 -12.30 9.23 2.25
N ARG A 145 -11.02 9.62 2.29
CA ARG A 145 -10.27 9.89 1.05
C ARG A 145 -10.11 8.64 0.19
N SER A 146 -9.76 7.48 0.78
CA SER A 146 -9.50 6.28 -0.01
C SER A 146 -10.76 5.68 -0.65
N ILE A 147 -11.93 5.87 -0.04
CA ILE A 147 -13.21 5.42 -0.61
C ILE A 147 -13.71 6.33 -1.73
N ASN A 148 -13.33 7.62 -1.71
CA ASN A 148 -13.78 8.61 -2.69
C ASN A 148 -12.84 8.75 -3.90
N VAL A 149 -11.74 7.99 -3.94
CA VAL A 149 -10.86 7.85 -5.11
C VAL A 149 -11.35 6.73 -6.00
#